data_AF-A0A2R6RTV8-F1
#
_entry.id   AF-A0A2R6RTV8-F1
#
_cell.length_a   1.000
_cell.length_b   1.000
_cell.length_c   1.000
_cell.angle_alpha   90.00
_cell.angle_beta   90.00
_cell.angle_gamma   90.00
#
_symmetry.space_group_name_H-M   'P 1'
#
loop_
_entity.id
_entity.type
_entity.pdbx_description
1 polymer ?
#
loop_
_entity_poly.entity_id
_entity_poly.type
_entity_poly.pdbx_seq_one_letter_code
_entity_poly.pdbx_strand_id
1 'polypeptide(L)'
;MVRVQVKHGGGGVSDEQMEFLYECPTTSTIEEIARDLTEISNLQSTIRRFVLQLEPRLSLHDQPKKAMNLHRALSEAKSYASQAQVLHNKPLSHYALKDHVKSVEREFSANYRIMGFPDSSLQQLLTGLELLQEDKVELLWAGKKLLKGKQLCDYIGKNEKTKIVLKLQSPGSHHVFNSEAEPCGI
;
A
#
# COMPACT_ATOMS: atom_id res chain seq x y z
N MET A 1 -5.83 15.39 -14.30
CA MET A 1 -5.47 14.32 -13.34
C MET A 1 -4.00 14.40 -12.97
N VAL A 2 -3.71 14.62 -11.68
CA VAL A 2 -2.36 14.68 -11.09
C VAL A 2 -1.85 13.28 -10.81
N ARG A 3 -0.56 13.05 -11.05
CA ARG A 3 0.09 11.79 -10.69
C ARG A 3 0.85 11.94 -9.37
N VAL A 4 0.53 11.08 -8.43
CA VAL A 4 1.09 11.08 -7.08
C VAL A 4 1.92 9.82 -6.90
N GLN A 5 3.22 9.96 -6.74
CA GLN A 5 4.08 8.86 -6.29
C GLN A 5 4.10 8.85 -4.77
N VAL A 6 3.62 7.77 -4.18
CA VAL A 6 3.53 7.63 -2.73
C VAL A 6 4.68 6.77 -2.26
N LYS A 7 5.36 7.19 -1.20
CA LYS A 7 6.43 6.44 -0.54
C LYS A 7 6.10 6.28 0.94
N HIS A 8 6.27 5.08 1.47
CA HIS A 8 6.12 4.86 2.92
C HIS A 8 7.29 5.50 3.68
N GLY A 9 6.97 6.34 4.66
CA GLY A 9 7.95 6.96 5.54
C GLY A 9 8.29 6.05 6.72
N GLY A 10 9.18 5.09 6.51
CA GLY A 10 9.80 4.28 7.56
C GLY A 10 11.31 4.24 7.37
N GLY A 11 12.05 4.98 8.19
CA GLY A 11 13.51 4.94 8.22
C GLY A 11 14.00 3.65 8.86
N GLY A 12 14.05 2.57 8.09
CA GLY A 12 14.66 1.30 8.48
C GLY A 12 15.44 0.74 7.29
N VAL A 13 16.70 0.38 7.52
CA VAL A 13 17.72 0.05 6.49
C VAL A 13 17.43 -1.23 5.69
N SER A 14 16.27 -1.89 5.83
CA SER A 14 16.05 -3.18 5.15
C SER A 14 14.62 -3.55 4.76
N ASP A 15 13.63 -2.65 4.78
CA ASP A 15 12.30 -2.99 4.24
C ASP A 15 12.11 -2.34 2.86
N GLU A 16 11.78 -3.15 1.85
CA GLU A 16 11.32 -2.70 0.55
C GLU A 16 10.33 -1.55 0.72
N GLN A 17 10.79 -0.31 0.53
CA GLN A 17 9.95 0.88 0.68
C GLN A 17 8.74 0.71 -0.24
N MET A 18 7.57 0.43 0.34
CA MET A 18 6.35 0.29 -0.44
C MET A 18 6.08 1.63 -1.11
N GLU A 19 6.21 1.63 -2.43
CA GLU A 19 5.92 2.77 -3.27
C GLU A 19 4.95 2.40 -4.37
N PHE A 20 4.09 3.35 -4.70
CA PHE A 20 3.08 3.17 -5.73
C PHE A 20 2.73 4.51 -6.37
N LEU A 21 2.11 4.44 -7.55
CA LEU A 21 1.54 5.59 -8.22
C LEU A 21 0.03 5.63 -7.92
N TYR A 22 -0.49 6.82 -7.67
CA TYR A 22 -1.90 7.11 -7.48
C TYR A 22 -2.27 8.28 -8.38
N GLU A 23 -3.52 8.31 -8.85
CA GLU A 23 -4.00 9.35 -9.76
C GLU A 23 -5.28 9.96 -9.22
N CYS A 24 -5.31 11.28 -9.09
CA CYS A 24 -6.46 12.03 -8.59
C CYS A 24 -6.56 13.42 -9.24
N PRO A 25 -7.74 14.06 -9.26
CA PRO A 25 -7.85 15.45 -9.67
C PRO A 25 -7.15 16.39 -8.69
N THR A 26 -6.75 17.58 -9.16
CA THR A 26 -6.19 18.64 -8.29
C THR A 26 -7.21 19.15 -7.25
N THR A 27 -8.50 18.95 -7.51
CA THR A 27 -9.61 19.34 -6.62
C THR A 27 -9.88 18.34 -5.50
N SER A 28 -9.24 17.17 -5.52
CA SER A 28 -9.36 16.21 -4.42
C SER A 28 -8.87 16.81 -3.11
N THR A 29 -9.63 16.56 -2.05
CA THR A 29 -9.22 16.97 -0.70
C THR A 29 -8.07 16.10 -0.19
N ILE A 30 -7.25 16.64 0.70
CA ILE A 30 -6.17 15.89 1.34
C ILE A 30 -6.74 14.69 2.13
N GLU A 31 -7.96 14.77 2.63
CA GLU A 31 -8.63 13.68 3.35
C GLU A 31 -9.04 12.53 2.43
N GLU A 32 -9.62 12.82 1.27
CA GLU A 32 -9.94 11.80 0.26
C GLU A 32 -8.67 11.12 -0.24
N ILE A 33 -7.62 11.89 -0.51
CA ILE A 33 -6.31 11.35 -0.90
C ILE A 33 -5.77 10.48 0.23
N ALA A 34 -5.73 10.96 1.47
CA ALA A 34 -5.22 10.19 2.61
C ALA A 34 -5.96 8.86 2.79
N ARG A 35 -7.28 8.84 2.67
CA ARG A 35 -8.10 7.62 2.68
C ARG A 35 -7.68 6.65 1.59
N ASP A 36 -7.64 7.11 0.34
CA ASP A 36 -7.30 6.26 -0.80
C ASP A 36 -5.87 5.70 -0.68
N LEU A 37 -4.92 6.52 -0.27
CA LEU A 37 -3.53 6.11 -0.10
C LEU A 37 -3.36 5.10 1.04
N THR A 38 -4.08 5.30 2.15
CA THR A 38 -4.13 4.36 3.28
C THR A 38 -4.71 3.02 2.84
N GLU A 39 -5.80 3.05 2.07
CA GLU A 39 -6.44 1.84 1.58
C GLU A 39 -5.54 1.07 0.61
N ILE A 40 -4.91 1.75 -0.35
CA ILE A 40 -3.94 1.12 -1.27
C ILE A 40 -2.80 0.47 -0.50
N SER A 41 -2.22 1.18 0.46
CA SER A 41 -1.13 0.67 1.31
C SER A 41 -1.54 -0.59 2.09
N ASN A 42 -2.72 -0.54 2.73
CA ASN A 42 -3.23 -1.66 3.50
C ASN A 42 -3.49 -2.88 2.62
N LEU A 43 -4.00 -2.68 1.39
CA LEU A 43 -4.22 -3.75 0.43
C LEU A 43 -2.91 -4.33 -0.10
N GLN A 44 -1.89 -3.51 -0.37
CA GLN A 44 -0.55 -4.00 -0.74
C GLN A 44 0.05 -4.84 0.39
N SER A 45 -0.04 -4.37 1.64
CA SER A 45 0.43 -5.09 2.83
C SER A 45 -0.28 -6.43 2.99
N THR A 46 -1.59 -6.45 2.75
CA THR A 46 -2.43 -7.66 2.75
C THR A 46 -1.98 -8.65 1.68
N ILE A 47 -1.78 -8.20 0.43
CA ILE A 47 -1.31 -9.06 -0.67
C ILE A 47 0.09 -9.61 -0.36
N ARG A 48 1.01 -8.77 0.12
CA ARG A 48 2.37 -9.20 0.50
C ARG A 48 2.30 -10.27 1.59
N ARG A 49 1.42 -10.12 2.58
CA ARG A 49 1.19 -11.11 3.62
C ARG A 49 0.65 -12.42 3.07
N PHE A 50 -0.32 -12.39 2.16
CA PHE A 50 -0.80 -13.60 1.48
C PHE A 50 0.31 -14.28 0.70
N VAL A 51 1.14 -13.54 -0.04
CA VAL A 51 2.27 -14.10 -0.77
C VAL A 51 3.21 -14.83 0.18
N LEU A 52 3.62 -14.21 1.28
CA LEU A 52 4.52 -14.82 2.26
C LEU A 52 3.98 -16.11 2.89
N GLN A 53 2.66 -16.21 3.08
CA GLN A 53 2.06 -17.38 3.73
C GLN A 53 1.68 -18.49 2.74
N LEU A 54 1.21 -18.13 1.55
CA LEU A 54 0.66 -19.08 0.57
C LEU A 54 1.72 -19.56 -0.42
N GLU A 55 2.66 -18.71 -0.86
CA GLU A 55 3.66 -19.05 -1.87
C GLU A 55 4.51 -20.29 -1.50
N PRO A 56 5.05 -20.43 -0.25
CA PRO A 56 5.82 -21.61 0.13
C PRO A 56 5.00 -22.91 0.10
N ARG A 57 3.69 -22.83 0.32
CA ARG A 57 2.78 -23.98 0.30
C ARG A 57 2.40 -24.38 -1.13
N LEU A 58 2.36 -23.41 -2.04
CA LEU A 58 2.07 -23.61 -3.45
C LEU A 58 3.27 -24.15 -4.24
N SER A 59 4.50 -23.90 -3.79
CA SER A 59 5.72 -24.41 -4.44
C SER A 59 6.02 -25.90 -4.17
N LEU A 60 5.22 -26.59 -3.34
CA LEU A 60 5.38 -28.02 -3.07
C LEU A 60 4.94 -28.86 -4.28
N HIS A 61 5.79 -29.81 -4.69
CA HIS A 61 5.89 -30.42 -6.04
C HIS A 61 4.68 -31.25 -6.54
N ASP A 62 3.56 -31.31 -5.81
CA ASP A 62 2.37 -32.09 -6.18
C ASP A 62 1.07 -31.27 -6.00
N GLN A 63 0.98 -30.13 -6.70
CA GLN A 63 -0.21 -29.27 -6.61
C GLN A 63 -1.35 -29.81 -7.49
N PRO A 64 -2.55 -30.04 -6.92
CA PRO A 64 -3.72 -30.38 -7.72
C PRO A 64 -4.11 -29.21 -8.62
N LYS A 65 -4.66 -29.48 -9.81
CA LYS A 65 -5.10 -28.47 -10.80
C LYS A 65 -5.97 -27.34 -10.21
N LYS A 66 -6.64 -27.58 -9.08
CA LYS A 66 -7.45 -26.57 -8.38
C LYS A 66 -6.63 -25.53 -7.62
N ALA A 67 -5.46 -25.91 -7.09
CA ALA A 67 -4.53 -24.98 -6.45
C ALA A 67 -3.80 -24.07 -7.47
N MET A 68 -3.79 -24.45 -8.75
CA MET A 68 -3.26 -23.60 -9.83
C MET A 68 -4.01 -22.27 -9.96
N ASN A 69 -5.32 -22.25 -9.69
CA ASN A 69 -6.09 -21.01 -9.75
C ASN A 69 -5.69 -20.05 -8.62
N LEU A 70 -5.46 -20.58 -7.41
CA LEU A 70 -4.95 -19.78 -6.30
C LEU A 70 -3.54 -19.26 -6.59
N HIS A 71 -2.66 -20.11 -7.12
CA HIS A 71 -1.32 -19.69 -7.53
C HIS A 71 -1.39 -18.57 -8.58
N ARG A 72 -2.28 -18.68 -9.57
CA ARG A 72 -2.51 -17.64 -10.58
C ARG A 72 -3.02 -16.35 -9.94
N ALA A 73 -4.09 -16.42 -9.14
CA ALA A 73 -4.67 -15.25 -8.48
C ALA A 73 -3.66 -14.53 -7.57
N LEU A 74 -2.84 -15.30 -6.84
CA LEU A 74 -1.79 -14.75 -5.99
C LEU A 74 -0.66 -14.10 -6.81
N SER A 75 -0.26 -14.72 -7.92
CA SER A 75 0.74 -14.16 -8.84
C SER A 75 0.26 -12.87 -9.51
N GLU A 76 -1.00 -12.83 -9.94
CA GLU A 76 -1.65 -11.64 -10.48
C GLU A 76 -1.70 -10.51 -9.44
N ALA A 77 -2.14 -10.82 -8.22
CA ALA A 77 -2.18 -9.86 -7.11
C ALA A 77 -0.78 -9.32 -6.78
N LYS A 78 0.23 -10.20 -6.67
CA LYS A 78 1.63 -9.85 -6.43
C LYS A 78 2.18 -8.94 -7.53
N SER A 79 1.92 -9.26 -8.79
CA SER A 79 2.35 -8.47 -9.95
C SER A 79 1.68 -7.10 -9.99
N TYR A 80 0.39 -7.02 -9.64
CA TYR A 80 -0.33 -5.76 -9.56
C TYR A 80 0.13 -4.90 -8.38
N ALA A 81 0.38 -5.48 -7.21
CA ALA A 81 0.84 -4.76 -6.02
C ALA A 81 2.34 -4.41 -6.04
N SER A 82 3.10 -4.85 -7.06
CA SER A 82 4.55 -4.71 -7.14
C SER A 82 5.01 -3.31 -7.58
N GLN A 83 6.24 -2.95 -7.18
CA GLN A 83 6.97 -1.76 -7.64
C GLN A 83 7.13 -1.72 -9.18
N ALA A 84 6.98 -2.85 -9.87
CA ALA A 84 6.93 -2.90 -11.33
C ALA A 84 5.89 -1.95 -11.93
N GLN A 85 4.76 -1.72 -11.25
CA GLN A 85 3.76 -0.76 -11.71
C GLN A 85 4.31 0.68 -11.74
N VAL A 86 5.15 1.04 -10.77
CA VAL A 86 5.81 2.35 -10.72
C VAL A 86 6.80 2.51 -11.87
N LEU A 87 7.59 1.48 -12.16
CA LEU A 87 8.54 1.45 -13.29
C LEU A 87 7.82 1.60 -14.63
N HIS A 88 6.68 0.93 -14.79
CA HIS A 88 5.85 1.03 -15.99
C HIS A 88 4.92 2.25 -16.00
N ASN A 89 5.06 3.15 -15.03
CA ASN A 89 4.28 4.38 -14.93
C ASN A 89 2.75 4.14 -14.89
N LYS A 90 2.33 3.05 -14.25
CA LYS A 90 0.94 2.63 -14.07
C LYS A 90 0.46 2.94 -12.64
N PRO A 91 -0.62 3.72 -12.46
CA PRO A 91 -1.20 3.96 -11.15
C PRO A 91 -1.91 2.71 -10.62
N LEU A 92 -1.85 2.52 -9.31
CA LEU A 92 -2.66 1.55 -8.59
C LEU A 92 -4.04 2.12 -8.31
N SER A 93 -5.05 1.27 -8.48
CA SER A 93 -6.42 1.54 -8.06
C SER A 93 -6.75 0.69 -6.85
N HIS A 94 -7.28 1.32 -5.78
CA HIS A 94 -7.75 0.57 -4.62
C HIS A 94 -8.88 -0.40 -4.98
N TYR A 95 -9.72 -0.07 -5.98
CA TYR A 95 -10.75 -0.97 -6.49
C TYR A 95 -10.15 -2.24 -7.11
N ALA A 96 -9.10 -2.10 -7.91
CA ALA A 96 -8.43 -3.24 -8.55
C ALA A 96 -7.68 -4.10 -7.51
N LEU A 97 -7.00 -3.47 -6.55
CA LEU A 97 -6.37 -4.18 -5.43
C LEU A 97 -7.40 -4.95 -4.59
N LYS A 98 -8.56 -4.34 -4.29
CA LYS A 98 -9.67 -5.02 -3.61
C LYS A 98 -10.16 -6.24 -4.39
N ASP A 99 -10.26 -6.13 -5.71
CA ASP A 99 -10.68 -7.25 -6.56
C ASP A 99 -9.65 -8.38 -6.54
N HIS A 100 -8.35 -8.05 -6.65
CA HIS A 100 -7.27 -9.03 -6.51
C HIS A 100 -7.28 -9.72 -5.15
N VAL A 101 -7.46 -8.97 -4.06
CA VAL A 101 -7.63 -9.54 -2.72
C VAL A 101 -8.80 -10.51 -2.73
N LYS A 102 -10.01 -10.08 -3.09
CA LYS A 102 -11.21 -10.93 -3.15
C LYS A 102 -11.04 -12.17 -4.01
N SER A 103 -10.32 -12.06 -5.12
CA SER A 103 -9.99 -13.19 -5.99
C SER A 103 -9.13 -14.22 -5.26
N VAL A 104 -8.07 -13.78 -4.58
CA VAL A 104 -7.24 -14.64 -3.72
C VAL A 104 -8.09 -15.27 -2.60
N GLU A 105 -8.98 -14.49 -1.96
CA GLU A 105 -9.82 -15.01 -0.88
C GLU A 105 -10.80 -16.09 -1.37
N ARG A 106 -11.40 -15.89 -2.55
CA ARG A 106 -12.30 -16.84 -3.19
C ARG A 106 -11.58 -18.14 -3.52
N GLU A 107 -10.42 -18.04 -4.18
CA GLU A 107 -9.65 -19.22 -4.56
C GLU A 107 -9.07 -19.94 -3.33
N PHE A 108 -8.70 -19.22 -2.27
CA PHE A 108 -8.30 -19.82 -1.00
C PHE A 108 -9.46 -20.59 -0.37
N SER A 109 -10.65 -19.98 -0.28
CA SER A 109 -11.84 -20.61 0.30
C SER A 109 -12.26 -21.87 -0.47
N ALA A 110 -11.99 -21.93 -1.77
CA ALA A 110 -12.22 -23.13 -2.57
C ALA A 110 -11.18 -24.24 -2.36
N ASN A 111 -9.97 -23.91 -1.91
CA ASN A 111 -8.81 -24.81 -1.89
C ASN A 111 -8.18 -25.07 -0.51
N TYR A 112 -8.56 -24.34 0.55
CA TYR A 112 -7.90 -24.38 1.88
C TYR A 112 -7.79 -25.81 2.44
N ARG A 113 -8.85 -26.62 2.26
CA ARG A 113 -8.91 -28.01 2.73
C ARG A 113 -7.94 -28.93 1.99
N ILE A 114 -7.69 -28.65 0.72
CA ILE A 114 -6.76 -29.39 -0.13
C ILE A 114 -5.31 -29.01 0.23
N MET A 115 -5.10 -27.75 0.62
CA MET A 115 -3.79 -27.22 1.03
C MET A 115 -3.42 -27.52 2.50
N GLY A 116 -4.28 -28.25 3.23
CA GLY A 116 -4.02 -28.63 4.62
C GLY A 116 -4.20 -27.49 5.63
N PHE A 117 -4.97 -26.46 5.30
CA PHE A 117 -5.36 -25.45 6.28
C PHE A 117 -6.52 -25.97 7.15
N PRO A 118 -6.49 -25.68 8.46
CA PRO A 118 -7.51 -26.17 9.39
C PRO A 118 -8.88 -25.56 9.12
N ASP A 119 -8.93 -24.33 8.61
CA ASP A 119 -10.16 -23.58 8.38
C ASP A 119 -10.03 -22.60 7.20
N SER A 120 -11.17 -22.09 6.73
CA SER A 120 -11.23 -21.12 5.62
C SER A 120 -10.88 -19.69 6.06
N SER A 121 -10.56 -19.44 7.33
CA SER A 121 -10.38 -18.07 7.82
C SER A 121 -8.99 -17.54 7.47
N LEU A 122 -8.98 -16.59 6.55
CA LEU A 122 -7.80 -15.80 6.20
C LEU A 122 -7.31 -14.92 7.35
N GLN A 123 -8.12 -14.74 8.39
CA GLN A 123 -7.76 -14.00 9.61
C GLN A 123 -6.46 -14.52 10.23
N GLN A 124 -6.23 -15.83 10.21
CA GLN A 124 -5.00 -16.40 10.73
C GLN A 124 -3.78 -16.02 9.88
N LEU A 125 -3.95 -15.92 8.56
CA LEU A 125 -2.88 -15.44 7.66
C LEU A 125 -2.56 -13.96 7.89
N LEU A 126 -3.58 -13.17 8.23
CA LEU A 126 -3.46 -11.73 8.48
C LEU A 126 -3.11 -11.39 9.93
N THR A 127 -3.00 -12.38 10.80
CA THR A 127 -2.65 -12.16 12.21
C THR A 127 -1.26 -11.54 12.32
N GLY A 128 -1.17 -10.44 13.10
CA GLY A 128 0.05 -9.66 13.27
C GLY A 128 0.34 -8.64 12.16
N LEU A 129 -0.55 -8.51 11.16
CA LEU A 129 -0.42 -7.45 10.15
C LEU A 129 -0.91 -6.12 10.72
N GLU A 130 0.00 -5.17 10.89
CA GLU A 130 -0.35 -3.80 11.31
C GLU A 130 -0.80 -2.98 10.10
N LEU A 131 -2.10 -2.67 10.06
CA LEU A 131 -2.68 -1.81 9.04
C LEU A 131 -2.65 -0.34 9.48
N LEU A 132 -2.45 0.55 8.51
CA LEU A 132 -2.53 1.98 8.71
C LEU A 132 -3.97 2.39 9.02
N GLN A 133 -4.13 3.27 10.01
CA GLN A 133 -5.42 3.88 10.34
C GLN A 133 -5.52 5.26 9.69
N GLU A 134 -6.64 5.53 9.00
CA GLU A 134 -6.89 6.78 8.26
C GLU A 134 -6.72 8.03 9.14
N ASP A 135 -7.14 7.98 10.40
CA ASP A 135 -7.06 9.11 11.32
C ASP A 135 -5.62 9.44 11.74
N LYS A 136 -4.76 8.43 11.68
CA LYS A 136 -3.38 8.42 12.17
C LYS A 136 -2.37 8.74 11.08
N VAL A 137 -2.73 8.58 9.81
CA VAL A 137 -1.79 8.83 8.71
C VAL A 137 -1.54 10.32 8.48
N GLU A 138 -0.29 10.63 8.17
CA GLU A 138 0.13 11.96 7.77
C GLU A 138 0.69 11.93 6.34
N LEU A 139 0.25 12.88 5.53
CA LEU A 139 0.76 13.09 4.18
C LEU A 139 1.76 14.23 4.20
N LEU A 140 2.99 13.96 3.76
CA LEU A 140 4.01 14.99 3.60
C LEU A 140 4.34 15.20 2.13
N TRP A 141 4.35 16.46 1.71
CA TRP A 141 4.84 16.89 0.41
C TRP A 141 6.02 17.84 0.59
N ALA A 142 7.14 17.57 -0.06
CA ALA A 142 8.36 18.38 0.05
C ALA A 142 8.79 18.66 1.51
N GLY A 143 8.62 17.67 2.40
CA GLY A 143 8.94 17.80 3.83
C GLY A 143 7.92 18.55 4.67
N LYS A 144 6.82 19.04 4.08
CA LYS A 144 5.74 19.74 4.78
C LYS A 144 4.49 18.86 4.88
N LYS A 145 3.87 18.84 6.06
CA LYS A 145 2.60 18.14 6.29
C LYS A 145 1.46 18.84 5.54
N LEU A 146 0.66 18.05 4.83
CA LEU A 146 -0.57 18.51 4.20
C LEU A 146 -1.70 18.55 5.23
N LEU A 147 -2.45 19.64 5.24
CA LEU A 147 -3.52 19.86 6.22
C LEU A 147 -4.82 19.21 5.72
N LYS A 148 -5.51 18.52 6.64
CA LYS A 148 -6.89 18.05 6.41
C LYS A 148 -7.80 19.27 6.14
N GLY A 149 -8.82 19.11 5.30
CA GLY A 149 -9.72 20.19 4.87
C GLY A 149 -9.21 21.08 3.73
N LYS A 150 -7.99 20.87 3.21
CA LYS A 150 -7.47 21.57 2.02
C LYS A 150 -7.58 20.71 0.76
N GLN A 151 -7.54 21.34 -0.41
CA GLN A 151 -7.45 20.63 -1.69
C GLN A 151 -6.00 20.49 -2.11
N LEU A 152 -5.72 19.50 -2.96
CA LEU A 152 -4.38 19.31 -3.51
C LEU A 152 -3.90 20.56 -4.29
N CYS A 153 -4.82 21.24 -4.98
CA CYS A 153 -4.55 22.44 -5.75
C CYS A 153 -4.08 23.64 -4.90
N ASP A 154 -4.42 23.70 -3.60
CA ASP A 154 -3.90 24.73 -2.68
C ASP A 154 -2.38 24.63 -2.51
N TYR A 155 -1.80 23.45 -2.75
CA TYR A 155 -0.38 23.18 -2.57
C TYR A 155 0.39 23.20 -3.88
N ILE A 156 -0.11 22.51 -4.90
CA ILE A 156 0.61 22.30 -6.17
C ILE A 156 0.13 23.23 -7.30
N GLY A 157 -0.91 24.03 -7.04
CA GLY A 157 -1.60 24.83 -8.04
C GLY A 157 -2.56 24.01 -8.92
N LYS A 158 -3.11 24.64 -9.95
CA LYS A 158 -4.06 24.01 -10.88
C LYS A 158 -3.40 23.14 -11.97
N ASN A 159 -2.08 22.96 -11.92
CA ASN A 159 -1.36 22.26 -12.98
C ASN A 159 -1.51 20.74 -12.85
N GLU A 160 -2.38 20.18 -13.68
CA GLU A 160 -2.76 18.77 -13.67
C GLU A 160 -1.68 17.82 -14.21
N LYS A 161 -0.59 18.31 -14.84
CA LYS A 161 0.49 17.43 -15.35
C LYS A 161 1.64 17.19 -14.38
N THR A 162 1.50 17.60 -13.11
CA THR A 162 2.58 17.51 -12.13
C THR A 162 2.67 16.10 -11.54
N LYS A 163 3.87 15.51 -11.54
CA LYS A 163 4.19 14.33 -10.73
C LYS A 163 4.70 14.79 -9.37
N ILE A 164 3.98 14.48 -8.29
CA ILE A 164 4.42 14.81 -6.92
C ILE A 164 4.82 13.56 -6.15
N VAL A 165 5.68 13.74 -5.15
CA VAL A 165 6.03 12.68 -4.20
C VAL A 165 5.38 12.97 -2.86
N LEU A 166 4.49 12.08 -2.41
CA LEU A 166 3.92 12.12 -1.07
C LEU A 166 4.57 11.05 -0.20
N LYS A 167 4.91 11.42 1.03
CA LYS A 167 5.27 10.45 2.07
C LYS A 167 4.04 10.14 2.91
N LEU A 168 3.73 8.86 3.06
CA LEU A 168 2.70 8.35 3.96
C LEU A 168 3.38 7.89 5.24
N GLN A 169 3.05 8.52 6.38
CA GLN A 169 3.62 8.18 7.69
C GLN A 169 2.54 7.65 8.65
N SER A 170 2.90 6.63 9.44
CA SER A 170 2.15 6.22 10.64
C SER A 170 2.69 6.96 11.88
N PRO A 171 1.87 7.20 12.92
CA PRO A 171 2.23 8.06 14.04
C PRO A 171 3.21 7.43 15.05
N GLY A 172 3.99 6.43 14.63
CA GLY A 172 5.07 5.81 15.42
C GLY A 172 6.46 5.96 14.79
N SER A 173 6.55 6.40 13.53
CA SER A 173 7.83 6.53 12.78
C SER A 173 8.48 7.90 12.95
N HIS A 174 8.10 8.66 13.98
CA HIS A 174 8.69 9.95 14.31
C HIS A 174 10.08 9.70 14.92
N HIS A 175 11.07 9.42 14.08
CA HIS A 175 12.45 9.69 14.46
C HIS A 175 12.52 11.21 14.61
N VAL A 176 12.64 11.64 15.87
CA VAL A 176 12.82 13.02 16.29
C VAL A 176 13.97 13.63 15.47
N PHE A 177 13.66 14.36 14.41
CA PHE A 177 14.57 15.34 13.86
C PHE A 177 14.36 16.61 14.67
N ASN A 178 15.06 16.68 15.80
CA ASN A 178 15.22 17.91 16.54
C ASN A 178 16.05 18.85 15.63
N SER A 179 15.38 19.67 14.81
CA SER A 179 15.98 20.90 14.31
C SER A 179 15.99 21.89 15.48
N GLU A 180 16.94 21.70 16.39
CA GLU A 180 17.34 22.78 17.28
C GLU A 180 18.27 23.67 16.45
N ALA A 181 17.66 24.68 15.83
CA ALA A 181 18.40 25.83 15.36
C ALA A 181 18.92 26.54 16.60
N GLU A 182 20.20 26.37 16.92
CA GLU A 182 20.90 27.20 17.90
C GLU A 182 20.88 28.66 17.40
N PRO A 183 20.30 29.62 18.14
CA PRO A 183 20.60 31.02 17.90
C PRO A 183 21.93 31.36 18.59
N CYS A 184 22.90 31.82 17.80
CA CYS A 184 24.09 32.51 18.27
C CYS A 184 23.74 33.72 19.17
N GLY A 185 24.52 33.93 20.23
CA GLY A 185 24.65 35.20 20.97
C GLY A 185 24.44 35.01 22.48
N ILE A 186 25.28 35.52 23.40
CA ILE A 186 26.38 36.50 23.37
C ILE A 186 27.40 36.07 24.43
#